data_AF-A0AAE0PQM0-F1
#
_entry.id   AF-A0AAE0PQM0-F1
#
_cell.length_a   1.000
_cell.length_b   1.000
_cell.length_c   1.000
_cell.angle_alpha   90.00
_cell.angle_beta   90.00
_cell.angle_gamma   90.00
#
_symmetry.space_group_name_H-M   'P 1'
#
loop_
_entity.id
_entity.type
_entity.pdbx_description
1 polymer ?
#
loop_
_entity_poly.entity_id
_entity_poly.type
_entity_poly.pdbx_seq_one_letter_code
_entity_poly.pdbx_strand_id
1 'polypeptide(L)'
;MSIGELSFVNFCYLTLDPNTTHRTLILSEKNRVVRESEREQKYSDHPERFDYYSQVLCKESVCGRCYWEVEWSGDGGVDISVSYKDISRKGRGDECGFGLNNQSWSLWCSSSSLSFYHNNIETDLRVPSPSRIGVYVDHSAGTLSFYSVSDTMKLLHRVHITFTQPLYAGFWPGKTCSLPLEVTLMEIVSKPYSEKVVELLDRFEMSEFFILVVERPDPCMDLYKFCKLSAGQLCEDMSQTIHAARHC
;
A
#
# COMPACT_ATOMS: atom_id res chain seq x y z
N MET A 1 -32.23 -0.21 20.21
CA MET A 1 -30.79 0.13 20.30
C MET A 1 -30.19 -0.21 18.95
N SER A 2 -29.76 0.79 18.19
CA SER A 2 -29.16 0.61 16.87
C SER A 2 -27.84 -0.12 17.00
N ILE A 3 -27.70 -1.20 16.26
CA ILE A 3 -26.43 -1.90 16.05
C ILE A 3 -25.59 -0.97 15.16
N GLY A 4 -24.34 -0.71 15.54
CA GLY A 4 -23.46 0.13 14.74
C GLY A 4 -23.24 -0.46 13.35
N GLU A 5 -23.47 0.35 12.30
CA GLU A 5 -23.10 -0.01 10.94
C GLU A 5 -21.61 0.26 10.73
N LEU A 6 -20.89 -0.74 10.23
CA LEU A 6 -19.53 -0.59 9.69
C LEU A 6 -19.66 -0.39 8.19
N SER A 7 -19.24 0.76 7.68
CA SER A 7 -19.13 1.00 6.23
C SER A 7 -17.69 0.84 5.79
N PHE A 8 -17.47 -0.03 4.81
CA PHE A 8 -16.20 -0.12 4.09
C PHE A 8 -15.99 1.17 3.32
N VAL A 9 -14.92 1.90 3.63
CA VAL A 9 -14.69 3.21 3.02
C VAL A 9 -13.78 3.10 1.82
N ASN A 10 -12.83 2.14 1.81
CA ASN A 10 -12.05 1.81 0.63
C ASN A 10 -11.13 0.59 0.81
N PHE A 11 -10.94 -0.13 -0.28
CA PHE A 11 -10.04 -1.28 -0.42
C PHE A 11 -9.15 -1.05 -1.64
N CYS A 12 -7.83 -0.97 -1.45
CA CYS A 12 -6.89 -0.72 -2.54
C CYS A 12 -5.97 -1.92 -2.70
N TYR A 13 -6.39 -2.89 -3.53
CA TYR A 13 -5.58 -4.04 -3.90
C TYR A 13 -4.53 -3.60 -4.92
N LEU A 14 -3.29 -3.41 -4.45
CA LEU A 14 -2.19 -2.98 -5.30
C LEU A 14 -1.44 -4.19 -5.88
N THR A 15 -1.14 -4.10 -7.18
CA THR A 15 -0.27 -5.04 -7.90
C THR A 15 0.78 -4.28 -8.70
N LEU A 16 2.02 -4.77 -8.65
CA LEU A 16 3.14 -4.17 -9.37
C LEU A 16 2.95 -4.37 -10.88
N ASP A 17 3.23 -3.33 -11.67
CA ASP A 17 3.04 -3.36 -13.12
C ASP A 17 4.30 -3.83 -13.86
N PRO A 18 4.28 -5.03 -14.49
CA PRO A 18 5.40 -5.52 -15.29
C PRO A 18 5.74 -4.60 -16.48
N ASN A 19 4.82 -3.73 -16.92
CA ASN A 19 5.07 -2.80 -18.02
C ASN A 19 5.89 -1.58 -17.60
N THR A 20 5.84 -1.20 -16.32
CA THR A 20 6.64 -0.08 -15.77
C THR A 20 7.95 -0.54 -15.15
N THR A 21 8.00 -1.80 -14.72
CA THR A 21 9.11 -2.41 -13.96
C THR A 21 10.45 -2.32 -14.68
N HIS A 22 11.45 -1.72 -14.03
CA HIS A 22 12.82 -1.70 -14.53
C HIS A 22 13.40 -3.12 -14.74
N ARG A 23 14.31 -3.29 -15.71
CA ARG A 23 14.86 -4.60 -16.09
C ARG A 23 15.67 -5.28 -14.98
N THR A 24 16.21 -4.56 -14.01
CA THR A 24 16.92 -5.15 -12.87
C THR A 24 15.99 -5.63 -11.75
N LEU A 25 14.69 -5.41 -11.85
CA LEU A 25 13.74 -5.82 -10.82
C LEU A 25 13.11 -7.17 -11.17
N ILE A 26 12.86 -7.99 -10.15
CA ILE A 26 12.11 -9.24 -10.24
C ILE A 26 10.81 -9.08 -9.48
N LEU A 27 9.70 -9.34 -10.18
CA LEU A 27 8.38 -9.46 -9.58
C LEU A 27 8.09 -10.92 -9.22
N SER A 28 7.53 -11.15 -8.03
CA SER A 28 7.07 -12.47 -7.58
C SER A 28 5.75 -12.38 -6.82
N GLU A 29 5.23 -13.53 -6.39
CA GLU A 29 4.00 -13.64 -5.60
C GLU A 29 2.81 -12.90 -6.22
N LYS A 30 2.51 -13.22 -7.49
CA LYS A 30 1.45 -12.55 -8.26
C LYS A 30 1.66 -11.03 -8.35
N ASN A 31 2.92 -10.60 -8.49
CA ASN A 31 3.35 -9.20 -8.56
C ASN A 31 3.06 -8.40 -7.28
N ARG A 32 3.22 -9.03 -6.11
CA ARG A 32 3.11 -8.41 -4.80
C ARG A 32 4.45 -8.22 -4.11
N VAL A 33 5.50 -8.84 -4.63
CA VAL A 33 6.86 -8.71 -4.12
C VAL A 33 7.76 -8.24 -5.24
N VAL A 34 8.60 -7.26 -4.93
CA VAL A 34 9.66 -6.76 -5.81
C VAL A 34 11.00 -6.90 -5.13
N ARG A 35 12.00 -7.34 -5.89
CA ARG A 35 13.39 -7.34 -5.43
C ARG A 35 14.33 -6.96 -6.54
N GLU A 36 15.47 -6.41 -6.17
CA GLU A 36 16.56 -6.15 -7.10
C GLU A 36 17.25 -7.46 -7.51
N SER A 37 17.78 -7.46 -8.73
CA SER A 37 18.55 -8.53 -9.33
C SER A 37 19.83 -7.98 -9.93
N GLU A 38 20.92 -8.72 -9.72
CA GLU A 38 22.21 -8.47 -10.37
C GLU A 38 22.17 -8.65 -11.90
N ARG A 39 21.12 -9.28 -12.44
CA ARG A 39 20.96 -9.53 -13.87
C ARG A 39 19.70 -8.88 -14.38
N GLU A 40 19.76 -8.40 -15.62
CA GLU A 40 18.57 -7.92 -16.30
C GLU A 40 17.60 -9.06 -16.60
N GLN A 41 16.34 -8.82 -16.30
CA GLN A 41 15.21 -9.65 -16.61
C GLN A 41 14.77 -9.45 -18.06
N LYS A 42 14.21 -10.51 -18.65
CA LYS A 42 13.75 -10.53 -20.05
C LYS A 42 12.38 -9.89 -20.21
N TYR A 43 12.18 -8.70 -19.66
CA TYR A 43 10.98 -7.92 -19.95
C TYR A 43 11.03 -7.37 -21.38
N SER A 44 9.90 -7.37 -22.07
CA SER A 44 9.77 -6.76 -23.39
C SER A 44 9.90 -5.23 -23.29
N ASP A 45 10.37 -4.59 -24.35
CA ASP A 45 10.37 -3.13 -24.39
C ASP A 45 8.95 -2.57 -24.27
N HIS A 46 8.82 -1.50 -23.50
CA HIS A 46 7.55 -0.81 -23.28
C HIS A 46 7.82 0.69 -23.05
N PRO A 47 6.99 1.60 -23.60
CA PRO A 47 7.17 3.04 -23.40
C PRO A 47 7.10 3.45 -21.92
N GLU A 48 6.24 2.79 -21.13
CA GLU A 48 6.08 3.09 -19.70
C GLU A 48 7.18 2.47 -18.80
N ARG A 49 8.11 1.68 -19.36
CA ARG A 49 9.15 1.00 -18.59
C ARG A 49 10.22 1.98 -18.13
N PHE A 50 10.56 2.00 -16.84
CA PHE A 50 11.76 2.69 -16.38
C PHE A 50 13.02 2.04 -16.97
N ASP A 51 13.96 2.83 -17.49
CA ASP A 51 15.16 2.32 -18.17
C ASP A 51 16.49 2.61 -17.46
N TYR A 52 16.48 3.47 -16.44
CA TYR A 52 17.68 3.83 -15.69
C TYR A 52 17.51 3.62 -14.18
N TYR A 53 16.48 4.20 -13.58
CA TYR A 53 16.17 3.99 -12.17
C TYR A 53 15.49 2.63 -11.98
N SER A 54 15.96 1.83 -11.02
CA SER A 54 15.42 0.49 -10.67
C SER A 54 14.05 0.58 -9.98
N GLN A 55 13.06 1.14 -10.67
CA GLN A 55 11.75 1.51 -10.12
C GLN A 55 10.60 0.72 -10.77
N VAL A 56 9.46 0.72 -10.09
CA VAL A 56 8.20 0.14 -10.56
C VAL A 56 7.02 0.92 -10.00
N LEU A 57 5.93 1.04 -10.78
CA LEU A 57 4.62 1.49 -10.29
C LEU A 57 3.64 0.32 -10.17
N CYS A 58 2.65 0.49 -9.30
CA CYS A 58 1.45 -0.34 -9.31
C CYS A 58 0.53 0.00 -10.49
N LYS A 59 -0.35 -0.94 -10.84
CA LYS A 59 -1.32 -0.80 -11.93
C LYS A 59 -2.51 0.07 -11.53
N GLU A 60 -2.93 -0.07 -10.28
CA GLU A 60 -4.15 0.51 -9.76
C GLU A 60 -3.92 1.98 -9.38
N SER A 61 -4.85 2.83 -9.78
CA SER A 61 -4.84 4.24 -9.40
C SER A 61 -5.44 4.44 -8.01
N VAL A 62 -4.82 5.32 -7.25
CA VAL A 62 -5.28 5.84 -5.96
C VAL A 62 -5.97 7.18 -6.20
N CYS A 63 -7.31 7.16 -6.31
CA CYS A 63 -8.14 8.32 -6.66
C CYS A 63 -9.14 8.73 -5.57
N GLY A 64 -9.19 8.03 -4.44
CA GLY A 64 -10.06 8.32 -3.30
C GLY A 64 -9.29 8.30 -1.98
N ARG A 65 -9.91 7.74 -0.94
CA ARG A 65 -9.20 7.39 0.30
C ARG A 65 -8.58 6.01 0.11
N CYS A 66 -7.28 5.85 0.19
CA CYS A 66 -6.65 4.53 0.13
C CYS A 66 -5.70 4.36 1.30
N TYR A 67 -5.61 3.13 1.79
CA TYR A 67 -4.56 2.72 2.69
C TYR A 67 -3.94 1.42 2.16
N TRP A 68 -2.62 1.32 2.27
CA TRP A 68 -1.90 0.07 2.06
C TRP A 68 -0.68 0.04 2.97
N GLU A 69 -0.20 -1.17 3.23
CA GLU A 69 1.05 -1.38 3.97
C GLU A 69 2.12 -1.88 3.02
N VAL A 70 3.38 -1.63 3.41
CA VAL A 70 4.59 -2.01 2.70
C VAL A 70 5.56 -2.58 3.73
N GLU A 71 6.00 -3.80 3.54
CA GLU A 71 7.00 -4.46 4.37
C GLU A 71 8.29 -4.54 3.57
N TRP A 72 9.42 -4.24 4.19
CA TRP A 72 10.68 -4.19 3.48
C TRP A 72 11.79 -4.71 4.38
N SER A 73 12.86 -5.20 3.75
CA SER A 73 13.98 -5.79 4.48
C SER A 73 15.30 -5.65 3.73
N GLY A 74 16.39 -5.76 4.49
CA GLY A 74 17.76 -5.69 3.99
C GLY A 74 18.37 -4.29 4.08
N ASP A 75 19.69 -4.22 3.89
CA ASP A 75 20.47 -3.00 4.14
C ASP A 75 20.45 -1.99 2.99
N GLY A 76 19.88 -2.38 1.83
CA GLY A 76 19.85 -1.55 0.62
C GLY A 76 18.78 -0.46 0.63
N GLY A 77 17.88 -0.47 1.61
CA GLY A 77 16.76 0.48 1.70
C GLY A 77 15.67 0.28 0.65
N VAL A 78 14.65 1.15 0.72
CA VAL A 78 13.53 1.19 -0.23
C VAL A 78 12.95 2.61 -0.31
N ASP A 79 12.63 3.06 -1.52
CA ASP A 79 11.69 4.17 -1.72
C ASP A 79 10.27 3.65 -1.77
N ILE A 80 9.41 4.23 -0.93
CA ILE A 80 7.96 4.00 -0.92
C ILE A 80 7.29 5.29 -1.37
N SER A 81 6.76 5.27 -2.59
CA SER A 81 6.35 6.47 -3.30
C SER A 81 4.89 6.47 -3.68
N VAL A 82 4.35 7.67 -3.86
CA VAL A 82 3.19 7.92 -4.71
C VAL A 82 3.59 8.87 -5.83
N SER A 83 3.11 8.61 -7.04
CA SER A 83 3.47 9.37 -8.23
C SER A 83 2.28 9.55 -9.15
N TYR A 84 2.24 10.64 -9.90
CA TYR A 84 1.43 10.69 -11.10
C TYR A 84 1.95 9.72 -12.17
N LYS A 85 1.08 9.36 -13.11
CA LYS A 85 1.39 8.38 -14.15
C LYS A 85 2.33 8.93 -15.23
N ASP A 86 2.37 10.23 -15.41
CA ASP A 86 3.15 10.96 -16.41
C ASP A 86 4.61 11.23 -16.01
N ILE A 87 5.05 10.77 -14.83
CA ILE A 87 6.47 10.78 -14.45
C ILE A 87 7.32 10.20 -15.60
N SER A 88 8.44 10.87 -15.89
CA SER A 88 9.31 10.45 -16.99
C SER A 88 9.88 9.06 -16.70
N ARG A 89 10.04 8.26 -17.75
CA ARG A 89 10.49 6.86 -17.64
C ARG A 89 11.90 6.64 -18.17
N LYS A 90 12.41 7.61 -18.92
CA LYS A 90 13.56 7.43 -19.80
C LYS A 90 14.67 8.41 -19.46
N GLY A 91 15.84 7.88 -19.19
CA GLY A 91 17.05 8.66 -18.94
C GLY A 91 17.40 8.79 -17.46
N ARG A 92 18.46 9.57 -17.22
CA ARG A 92 19.15 9.67 -15.92
C ARG A 92 18.81 10.93 -15.13
N GLY A 93 17.89 11.73 -15.64
CA GLY A 93 17.52 13.00 -15.02
C GLY A 93 16.56 12.81 -13.85
N ASP A 94 16.55 13.81 -12.97
CA ASP A 94 15.70 13.87 -11.78
C ASP A 94 14.20 13.74 -12.11
N GLU A 95 13.79 14.11 -13.33
CA GLU A 95 12.42 13.95 -13.81
C GLU A 95 11.95 12.48 -13.86
N CYS A 96 12.86 11.51 -13.79
CA CYS A 96 12.56 10.07 -13.81
C CYS A 96 12.60 9.40 -12.43
N GLY A 97 13.31 9.96 -11.45
CA GLY A 97 13.50 9.36 -10.13
C GLY A 97 12.39 9.77 -9.16
N PHE A 98 11.87 8.82 -8.36
CA PHE A 98 10.86 9.13 -7.36
C PHE A 98 11.39 10.14 -6.31
N GLY A 99 10.56 11.13 -5.96
CA GLY A 99 10.89 12.19 -5.00
C GLY A 99 11.84 13.27 -5.56
N LEU A 100 12.51 13.02 -6.70
CA LEU A 100 13.44 13.98 -7.32
C LEU A 100 12.73 15.00 -8.23
N ASN A 101 11.41 14.86 -8.42
CA ASN A 101 10.60 15.73 -9.26
C ASN A 101 9.34 16.20 -8.53
N ASN A 102 8.59 17.08 -9.18
CA ASN A 102 7.34 17.65 -8.67
C ASN A 102 6.09 16.77 -8.89
N GLN A 103 6.25 15.57 -9.46
CA GLN A 103 5.15 14.64 -9.78
C GLN A 103 5.10 13.44 -8.83
N SER A 104 6.07 13.33 -7.92
CA SER A 104 6.20 12.21 -7.00
C SER A 104 6.60 12.66 -5.59
N TRP A 105 6.19 11.86 -4.62
CA TRP A 105 6.47 12.02 -3.20
C TRP A 105 6.96 10.67 -2.68
N SER A 106 8.19 10.62 -2.15
CA SER A 106 8.84 9.38 -1.73
C SER A 106 9.20 9.41 -0.25
N LEU A 107 8.98 8.30 0.43
CA LEU A 107 9.59 8.00 1.72
C LEU A 107 10.73 7.00 1.48
N TRP A 108 11.96 7.46 1.68
CA TRP A 108 13.14 6.62 1.68
C TRP A 108 13.33 6.00 3.06
N CYS A 109 13.37 4.67 3.11
CA CYS A 109 13.63 3.89 4.30
C CYS A 109 14.98 3.17 4.15
N SER A 110 15.88 3.33 5.11
CA SER A 110 17.10 2.53 5.23
C SER A 110 17.27 1.97 6.64
N SER A 111 18.26 1.11 6.88
CA SER A 111 18.51 0.55 8.21
C SER A 111 18.90 1.62 9.25
N SER A 112 19.33 2.81 8.81
CA SER A 112 19.84 3.87 9.68
C SER A 112 19.12 5.21 9.56
N SER A 113 18.33 5.43 8.51
CA SER A 113 17.68 6.72 8.24
C SER A 113 16.31 6.58 7.58
N LEU A 114 15.45 7.55 7.86
CA LEU A 114 14.14 7.71 7.25
C LEU A 114 14.01 9.16 6.74
N SER A 115 13.89 9.34 5.43
CA SER A 115 13.83 10.66 4.80
C SER A 115 12.65 10.77 3.87
N PHE A 116 11.98 11.92 3.86
CA PHE A 116 10.95 12.24 2.89
C PHE A 116 11.54 13.08 1.74
N TYR A 117 11.20 12.75 0.51
CA TYR A 117 11.66 13.41 -0.70
C TYR A 117 10.50 13.92 -1.54
N HIS A 118 10.59 15.18 -1.97
CA HIS A 118 9.74 15.76 -3.00
C HIS A 118 10.48 16.88 -3.72
N ASN A 119 10.39 16.91 -5.05
CA ASN A 119 11.04 17.93 -5.88
C ASN A 119 12.54 18.11 -5.59
N ASN A 120 13.24 16.99 -5.38
CA ASN A 120 14.67 16.93 -5.03
C ASN A 120 15.02 17.62 -3.70
N ILE A 121 14.02 17.81 -2.82
CA ILE A 121 14.21 18.33 -1.47
C ILE A 121 14.06 17.17 -0.49
N GLU A 122 15.12 16.93 0.28
CA GLU A 122 15.14 15.96 1.36
C GLU A 122 14.65 16.59 2.68
N THR A 123 13.81 15.86 3.40
CA THR A 123 13.47 16.11 4.79
C THR A 123 13.77 14.88 5.63
N ASP A 124 14.90 14.90 6.34
CA ASP A 124 15.26 13.86 7.32
C ASP A 124 14.27 13.87 8.48
N LEU A 125 13.58 12.74 8.70
CA LEU A 125 12.57 12.59 9.73
C LEU A 125 13.16 12.27 11.11
N ARG A 126 14.47 11.98 11.18
CA ARG A 126 15.23 11.74 12.43
C ARG A 126 14.65 10.67 13.33
N VAL A 127 14.05 9.66 12.73
CA VAL A 127 13.49 8.48 13.40
C VAL A 127 14.04 7.21 12.77
N PRO A 128 14.16 6.10 13.53
CA PRO A 128 14.53 4.81 12.96
C PRO A 128 13.47 4.35 11.94
N SER A 129 13.92 3.71 10.87
CA SER A 129 12.99 3.13 9.89
C SER A 129 12.27 1.91 10.46
N PRO A 130 10.94 1.89 10.44
CA PRO A 130 10.19 0.69 10.78
C PRO A 130 10.28 -0.33 9.65
N SER A 131 10.14 -1.61 9.98
CA SER A 131 10.09 -2.70 8.99
C SER A 131 8.82 -2.68 8.14
N ARG A 132 7.75 -2.07 8.64
CA ARG A 132 6.48 -1.90 7.95
C ARG A 132 6.01 -0.46 7.96
N ILE A 133 5.65 0.02 6.77
CA ILE A 133 5.17 1.37 6.52
C ILE A 133 3.72 1.30 6.03
N GLY A 134 2.83 1.99 6.72
CA GLY A 134 1.48 2.26 6.26
C GLY A 134 1.46 3.55 5.46
N VAL A 135 0.83 3.54 4.28
CA VAL A 135 0.63 4.72 3.45
C VAL A 135 -0.85 5.00 3.33
N TYR A 136 -1.25 6.21 3.68
CA TYR A 136 -2.61 6.70 3.56
C TYR A 136 -2.67 7.87 2.59
N VAL A 137 -3.60 7.81 1.66
CA VAL A 137 -3.93 8.90 0.74
C VAL A 137 -5.39 9.25 0.93
N ASP A 138 -5.70 10.53 1.07
CA ASP A 138 -7.03 11.09 0.80
C ASP A 138 -6.89 12.05 -0.38
N HIS A 139 -7.26 11.58 -1.58
CA HIS A 139 -7.10 12.36 -2.79
C HIS A 139 -7.93 13.66 -2.75
N SER A 140 -9.17 13.56 -2.25
CA SER A 140 -10.11 14.68 -2.19
C SER A 140 -9.72 15.75 -1.18
N ALA A 141 -9.22 15.32 0.00
CA ALA A 141 -8.72 16.22 1.04
C ALA A 141 -7.26 16.63 0.81
N GLY A 142 -6.60 16.10 -0.22
CA GLY A 142 -5.22 16.43 -0.53
C GLY A 142 -4.24 15.94 0.52
N THR A 143 -4.49 14.81 1.18
CA THR A 143 -3.63 14.31 2.27
C THR A 143 -2.83 13.11 1.81
N LEU A 144 -1.52 13.12 2.06
CA LEU A 144 -0.65 11.94 2.02
C LEU A 144 0.01 11.80 3.39
N SER A 145 -0.11 10.61 3.99
CA SER A 145 0.47 10.31 5.31
C SER A 145 1.19 8.98 5.30
N PHE A 146 2.33 8.94 5.98
CA PHE A 146 3.13 7.75 6.21
C PHE A 146 3.14 7.40 7.69
N TYR A 147 3.03 6.11 7.99
CA TYR A 147 2.93 5.60 9.34
C TYR A 147 3.93 4.46 9.55
N SER A 148 4.46 4.38 10.75
CA SER A 148 5.11 3.19 11.26
C SER A 148 4.03 2.23 11.73
N VAL A 149 4.10 0.98 11.29
CA VAL A 149 3.15 -0.08 11.67
C VAL A 149 3.90 -1.18 12.41
N SER A 150 3.56 -1.33 13.69
CA SER A 150 3.91 -2.47 14.53
C SER A 150 2.65 -2.83 15.33
N ASP A 151 2.76 -3.19 16.62
CA ASP A 151 1.61 -3.29 17.54
C ASP A 151 0.77 -1.99 17.63
N THR A 152 1.32 -0.86 17.20
CA THR A 152 0.62 0.43 17.13
C THR A 152 0.98 1.14 15.84
N MET A 153 0.05 1.96 15.32
CA MET A 153 0.29 2.79 14.16
C MET A 153 0.69 4.20 14.61
N LYS A 154 1.88 4.65 14.19
CA LYS A 154 2.43 5.97 14.56
C LYS A 154 2.66 6.81 13.32
N LEU A 155 2.12 8.03 13.29
CA LEU A 155 2.36 8.96 12.19
C LEU A 155 3.85 9.32 12.12
N LEU A 156 4.45 9.08 10.96
CA LEU A 156 5.84 9.45 10.66
C LEU A 156 5.90 10.80 9.96
N HIS A 157 5.07 10.96 8.92
CA HIS A 157 5.07 12.15 8.10
C HIS A 157 3.71 12.38 7.47
N ARG A 158 3.32 13.65 7.31
CA ARG A 158 2.10 14.05 6.62
C ARG A 158 2.38 15.30 5.80
N VAL A 159 1.87 15.29 4.58
CA VAL A 159 1.86 16.46 3.70
C VAL A 159 0.44 16.73 3.21
N HIS A 160 0.17 18.00 2.95
CA HIS A 160 -1.05 18.47 2.31
C HIS A 160 -0.70 18.98 0.92
N ILE A 161 -1.37 18.42 -0.09
CA ILE A 161 -1.06 18.58 -1.51
C ILE A 161 -2.37 18.76 -2.27
N THR A 162 -2.41 19.65 -3.25
CA THR A 162 -3.51 19.67 -4.22
C THR A 162 -3.21 18.70 -5.35
N PHE A 163 -3.70 17.46 -5.23
CA PHE A 163 -3.51 16.46 -6.29
C PHE A 163 -4.29 16.86 -7.54
N THR A 164 -3.61 16.89 -8.68
CA THR A 164 -4.18 17.29 -9.98
C THR A 164 -4.48 16.10 -10.89
N GLN A 165 -3.95 14.93 -10.56
CA GLN A 165 -4.12 13.69 -11.32
C GLN A 165 -4.28 12.50 -10.37
N PRO A 166 -4.77 11.33 -10.84
CA PRO A 166 -4.73 10.10 -10.08
C PRO A 166 -3.29 9.73 -9.69
N LEU A 167 -3.12 9.21 -8.48
CA LEU A 167 -1.82 8.76 -7.98
C LEU A 167 -1.64 7.26 -8.20
N TYR A 168 -0.40 6.81 -8.22
CA TYR A 168 -0.01 5.42 -8.33
C TYR A 168 1.06 5.15 -7.28
N ALA A 169 0.92 4.05 -6.53
CA ALA A 169 1.97 3.60 -5.64
C ALA A 169 3.21 3.19 -6.45
N GLY A 170 4.39 3.52 -5.95
CA GLY A 170 5.67 3.27 -6.60
C GLY A 170 6.73 2.80 -5.63
N PHE A 171 7.66 1.99 -6.13
CA PHE A 171 8.71 1.38 -5.32
C PHE A 171 10.06 1.40 -6.02
N TRP A 172 11.12 1.70 -5.27
CA TRP A 172 12.51 1.49 -5.67
C TRP A 172 13.22 0.66 -4.57
N PRO A 173 13.30 -0.66 -4.72
CA PRO A 173 13.99 -1.49 -3.73
C PRO A 173 15.49 -1.51 -3.98
N GLY A 174 16.31 -1.28 -2.95
CA GLY A 174 17.74 -1.60 -2.98
C GLY A 174 18.04 -3.08 -2.68
N LYS A 175 17.06 -3.84 -2.17
CA LYS A 175 17.10 -5.32 -2.14
C LYS A 175 15.72 -5.93 -2.29
N THR A 176 14.90 -5.96 -1.24
CA THR A 176 13.60 -6.65 -1.25
C THR A 176 12.54 -5.82 -0.57
N CYS A 177 11.41 -5.65 -1.25
CA CYS A 177 10.22 -5.02 -0.73
C CYS A 177 9.00 -5.90 -1.08
N SER A 178 8.18 -6.18 -0.08
CA SER A 178 6.92 -6.88 -0.20
C SER A 178 5.77 -5.91 0.06
N LEU A 179 4.69 -6.06 -0.71
CA LEU A 179 3.40 -5.48 -0.37
C LEU A 179 2.71 -6.46 0.58
N PRO A 180 2.69 -6.21 1.91
CA PRO A 180 1.93 -7.00 2.84
C PRO A 180 0.44 -6.97 2.47
N LEU A 181 -0.24 -7.90 3.12
CA LEU A 181 -1.62 -8.27 2.89
C LEU A 181 -2.55 -7.06 2.87
N GLU A 182 -3.52 -7.17 1.97
CA GLU A 182 -4.70 -6.33 1.85
C GLU A 182 -5.17 -5.72 3.18
N VAL A 183 -5.05 -4.40 3.32
CA VAL A 183 -5.60 -3.67 4.47
C VAL A 183 -6.79 -2.85 4.02
N THR A 184 -7.88 -2.91 4.80
CA THR A 184 -9.14 -2.25 4.46
C THR A 184 -9.41 -1.12 5.44
N LEU A 185 -9.74 0.06 4.92
CA LEU A 185 -10.21 1.20 5.71
C LEU A 185 -11.69 1.04 6.04
N MET A 186 -12.04 1.20 7.31
CA MET A 186 -13.42 1.20 7.78
C MET A 186 -13.76 2.49 8.54
N GLU A 187 -15.00 2.92 8.43
CA GLU A 187 -15.57 4.06 9.17
C GLU A 187 -16.67 3.54 10.11
N ILE A 188 -16.74 4.12 11.31
CA ILE A 188 -17.74 3.77 12.32
C ILE A 188 -18.89 4.72 12.04
N VAL A 189 -20.03 4.16 11.63
CA VAL A 189 -21.26 4.92 11.49
C VAL A 189 -21.94 5.09 12.87
N SER A 190 -21.68 4.19 13.86
CA SER A 190 -21.99 4.37 15.31
C SER A 190 -21.40 3.26 16.24
N LYS A 191 -21.27 3.49 17.56
CA LYS A 191 -20.77 2.54 18.59
C LYS A 191 -21.91 1.84 19.40
N PRO A 192 -21.71 0.64 20.01
CA PRO A 192 -20.55 -0.27 19.93
C PRO A 192 -20.85 -1.68 19.36
N TYR A 193 -19.78 -2.25 18.80
CA TYR A 193 -19.45 -3.62 18.35
C TYR A 193 -20.52 -4.72 18.20
N SER A 194 -20.47 -5.37 17.03
CA SER A 194 -21.11 -6.65 16.70
C SER A 194 -20.10 -7.80 16.79
N GLU A 195 -20.54 -8.98 17.27
CA GLU A 195 -19.76 -10.23 17.34
C GLU A 195 -19.36 -10.84 15.97
N LYS A 196 -19.65 -10.17 14.85
CA LYS A 196 -19.52 -10.73 13.49
C LYS A 196 -18.20 -10.38 12.80
N VAL A 197 -17.18 -9.98 13.55
CA VAL A 197 -15.83 -9.83 12.99
C VAL A 197 -15.23 -11.22 12.85
N VAL A 198 -15.06 -11.66 11.60
CA VAL A 198 -14.70 -13.04 11.25
C VAL A 198 -13.38 -13.47 11.90
N GLU A 199 -12.40 -12.58 12.00
CA GLU A 199 -11.28 -12.61 12.95
C GLU A 199 -10.59 -11.25 12.90
N LEU A 200 -10.54 -10.52 14.02
CA LEU A 200 -9.83 -9.24 14.10
C LEU A 200 -8.36 -9.53 14.36
N LEU A 201 -7.51 -9.38 13.35
CA LEU A 201 -6.07 -9.53 13.53
C LEU A 201 -5.47 -8.30 14.21
N ASP A 202 -5.92 -7.10 13.83
CA ASP A 202 -5.48 -5.85 14.48
C ASP A 202 -6.42 -4.65 14.20
N ARG A 203 -6.34 -3.59 15.02
CA ARG A 203 -7.05 -2.31 14.83
C ARG A 203 -6.14 -1.10 15.09
N PHE A 204 -6.24 -0.08 14.24
CA PHE A 204 -5.51 1.18 14.43
C PHE A 204 -6.45 2.38 14.36
N GLU A 205 -6.39 3.26 15.36
CA GLU A 205 -7.21 4.48 15.44
C GLU A 205 -6.50 5.63 14.72
N MET A 206 -7.18 6.22 13.74
CA MET A 206 -6.80 7.46 13.05
C MET A 206 -7.77 8.58 13.46
N SER A 207 -7.45 9.83 13.12
CA SER A 207 -8.24 11.00 13.56
C SER A 207 -9.72 10.96 13.18
N GLU A 208 -10.10 10.26 12.10
CA GLU A 208 -11.48 10.15 11.61
C GLU A 208 -11.90 8.71 11.24
N PHE A 209 -10.96 7.75 11.22
CA PHE A 209 -11.18 6.38 10.75
C PHE A 209 -10.45 5.38 11.63
N PHE A 210 -10.75 4.10 11.45
CA PHE A 210 -9.89 3.03 11.97
C PHE A 210 -9.57 2.05 10.85
N ILE A 211 -8.38 1.48 10.94
CA ILE A 211 -7.96 0.39 10.07
C ILE A 211 -8.25 -0.91 10.79
N LEU A 212 -8.91 -1.85 10.11
CA LEU A 212 -9.04 -3.23 10.58
C LEU A 212 -8.23 -4.15 9.67
N VAL A 213 -7.45 -5.03 10.28
CA VAL A 213 -6.78 -6.14 9.59
C VAL A 213 -7.58 -7.42 9.87
N VAL A 214 -8.00 -8.14 8.82
CA VAL A 214 -8.91 -9.30 8.91
C VAL A 214 -8.30 -10.50 8.19
N GLU A 215 -8.37 -11.69 8.78
CA GLU A 215 -7.88 -12.94 8.17
C GLU A 215 -8.85 -13.49 7.11
N ARG A 216 -8.34 -14.02 5.99
CA ARG A 216 -9.17 -14.62 4.92
C ARG A 216 -9.20 -16.15 5.01
N PRO A 217 -10.35 -16.80 4.72
CA PRO A 217 -10.45 -18.26 4.65
C PRO A 217 -9.69 -18.89 3.47
N ASP A 218 -9.38 -18.13 2.41
CA ASP A 218 -8.62 -18.59 1.23
C ASP A 218 -7.74 -17.44 0.69
N PRO A 219 -6.40 -17.59 0.61
CA PRO A 219 -5.47 -16.58 0.10
C PRO A 219 -5.71 -16.15 -1.36
N CYS A 220 -6.51 -16.90 -2.12
CA CYS A 220 -6.78 -16.65 -3.54
C CYS A 220 -8.19 -16.08 -3.80
N MET A 221 -9.03 -15.96 -2.77
CA MET A 221 -10.39 -15.45 -2.93
C MET A 221 -10.41 -13.92 -2.88
N ASP A 222 -10.75 -13.33 -4.02
CA ASP A 222 -11.05 -11.90 -4.16
C ASP A 222 -12.09 -11.47 -3.11
N LEU A 223 -11.76 -10.44 -2.29
CA LEU A 223 -12.59 -9.99 -1.17
C LEU A 223 -13.96 -9.49 -1.65
N TYR A 224 -14.02 -8.88 -2.83
CA TYR A 224 -15.28 -8.47 -3.45
C TYR A 224 -16.12 -9.69 -3.85
N LYS A 225 -15.53 -10.78 -4.38
CA LYS A 225 -16.23 -12.07 -4.60
C LYS A 225 -16.68 -12.72 -3.30
N PHE A 226 -15.86 -12.71 -2.25
CA PHE A 226 -16.23 -13.20 -0.92
C PHE A 226 -17.46 -12.42 -0.40
N CYS A 227 -17.40 -11.09 -0.36
CA CYS A 227 -18.51 -10.24 0.07
C CYS A 227 -19.76 -10.34 -0.82
N LYS A 228 -19.59 -10.54 -2.13
CA LYS A 228 -20.70 -10.68 -3.09
C LYS A 228 -21.36 -12.06 -3.03
N LEU A 229 -20.62 -13.10 -2.68
CA LEU A 229 -21.18 -14.43 -2.34
C LEU A 229 -21.96 -14.36 -1.02
N SER A 230 -21.51 -13.55 -0.07
CA SER A 230 -22.15 -13.31 1.23
C SER A 230 -23.26 -12.24 1.19
N ALA A 231 -23.85 -11.99 0.01
CA ALA A 231 -24.74 -10.86 -0.29
C ALA A 231 -25.67 -10.44 0.87
N GLY A 232 -25.39 -9.29 1.48
CA GLY A 232 -26.38 -8.40 2.10
C GLY A 232 -27.10 -8.87 3.37
N GLN A 233 -26.84 -10.08 3.87
CA GLN A 233 -27.41 -10.56 5.13
C GLN A 233 -26.30 -11.14 6.01
N LEU A 234 -25.59 -10.23 6.69
CA LEU A 234 -24.85 -10.54 7.91
C LEU A 234 -25.83 -10.93 9.05
N CYS A 235 -26.90 -11.67 8.79
CA CYS A 235 -27.90 -12.07 9.78
C CYS A 235 -28.16 -13.57 9.70
N GLU A 236 -27.82 -14.21 10.82
CA GLU A 236 -28.13 -15.59 11.25
C GLU A 236 -27.40 -16.73 10.51
N ASP A 237 -26.77 -17.60 11.31
CA ASP A 237 -26.20 -18.92 10.96
C ASP A 237 -24.79 -19.05 10.36
N MET A 238 -23.84 -18.26 10.87
CA MET A 238 -22.40 -18.58 10.73
C MET A 238 -21.91 -19.77 11.59
N SER A 239 -22.76 -20.43 12.37
CA SER A 239 -22.34 -21.57 13.21
C SER A 239 -22.02 -22.84 12.40
N GLN A 240 -22.55 -22.98 11.18
CA GLN A 240 -22.38 -24.23 10.41
C GLN A 240 -21.14 -24.23 9.51
N THR A 241 -20.64 -23.05 9.10
CA THR A 241 -19.43 -22.94 8.28
C THR A 241 -18.15 -23.10 9.11
N ILE A 242 -18.18 -22.71 10.39
CA ILE A 242 -17.04 -22.81 11.32
C ILE A 242 -16.71 -24.28 11.67
N HIS A 243 -17.68 -25.20 11.61
CA HIS A 243 -17.42 -26.62 11.85
C HIS A 243 -16.75 -27.32 10.65
N ALA A 244 -16.85 -26.77 9.44
CA ALA A 244 -16.22 -27.35 8.24
C ALA A 244 -14.73 -26.97 8.12
N ALA A 245 -14.30 -25.87 8.72
CA ALA A 245 -12.93 -25.35 8.61
C ALA A 245 -11.95 -25.93 9.66
N ARG A 246 -12.40 -26.79 10.57
CA ARG A 246 -11.55 -27.38 11.63
C ARG A 246 -10.69 -28.59 11.19
N HIS A 247 -10.75 -29.00 9.92
CA HIS A 247 -10.10 -30.25 9.47
C HIS A 247 -9.37 -30.20 8.11
N CYS A 248 -8.85 -29.05 7.66
CA CYS A 248 -7.84 -29.00 6.59
C CYS A 248 -6.82 -27.91 6.89
#